data_AF-A0A7S3WF54-F1
#
_entry.id   AF-A0A7S3WF54-F1
#
_cell.length_a   1.000
_cell.length_b   1.000
_cell.length_c   1.000
_cell.angle_alpha   90.00
_cell.angle_beta   90.00
_cell.angle_gamma   90.00
#
_symmetry.space_group_name_H-M   'P 1'
#
loop_
_entity.id
_entity.type
_entity.pdbx_description
1 polymer ?
#
loop_
_entity_poly.entity_id
_entity_poly.type
_entity_poly.pdbx_seq_one_letter_code
_entity_poly.pdbx_strand_id
1 'polypeptide(L)'
;GIVDSHCDISFDDSATRKLTLGPGEGVCFVNGKKVVLPVELKHNDRLVLGLSQVFHVFDPQVAMLENGGGEKKIIDWEMAHEEVKAGLQDMIDYKAKEQTKHIKNEANFRLQVEKLRRNHAQNSIETLESQLTGAKDEAEATRLIREATERAQKAEEELKIVLGKLGSVTRERDEALKKLDEISALKAQQLKARYKGGSLGGQNPAKQDSPYQARPSTGGARVSTGDGSGACTL
;
A
#
# COMPACT_ATOMS: atom_id res chain seq x y z
N GLY A 1 -46.22 24.03 15.66
CA GLY A 1 -47.03 25.17 15.21
C GLY A 1 -48.47 24.74 15.07
N ILE A 2 -49.40 25.70 15.06
CA ILE A 2 -50.83 25.46 14.76
C ILE A 2 -51.00 25.24 13.25
N VAL A 3 -51.98 24.42 12.85
CA VAL A 3 -52.29 24.08 11.43
C VAL A 3 -53.78 24.32 11.15
N ASP A 4 -54.18 24.39 9.89
CA ASP A 4 -55.54 24.83 9.49
C ASP A 4 -56.65 23.92 10.05
N SER A 5 -56.49 22.59 10.01
CA SER A 5 -57.41 21.63 10.63
C SER A 5 -56.78 20.98 11.86
N HIS A 6 -56.51 21.80 12.90
CA HIS A 6 -55.69 21.38 14.04
C HIS A 6 -56.34 20.30 14.92
N CYS A 7 -57.59 20.51 15.30
CA CYS A 7 -58.41 19.61 16.08
C CYS A 7 -59.89 19.96 15.89
N ASP A 8 -60.76 19.02 16.23
CA ASP A 8 -62.20 19.25 16.23
C ASP A 8 -62.74 19.20 17.66
N ILE A 9 -63.67 20.08 17.99
CA ILE A 9 -64.32 20.11 19.30
C ILE A 9 -65.82 19.97 19.05
N SER A 10 -66.37 18.84 19.46
CA SER A 10 -67.79 18.56 19.38
C SER A 10 -68.43 18.62 20.76
N PHE A 11 -69.59 19.23 20.84
CA PHE A 11 -70.42 19.27 22.04
C PHE A 11 -71.69 18.47 21.78
N ASP A 12 -71.94 17.43 22.57
CA ASP A 12 -73.18 16.69 22.52
C ASP A 12 -74.21 17.34 23.47
N ASP A 13 -75.26 17.93 22.90
CA ASP A 13 -76.35 18.58 23.65
C ASP A 13 -77.39 17.58 24.23
N SER A 14 -77.09 16.28 24.16
CA SER A 14 -77.87 15.24 24.84
C SER A 14 -77.83 15.39 26.38
N ALA A 15 -78.60 14.56 27.08
CA ALA A 15 -78.66 14.53 28.55
C ALA A 15 -77.29 14.37 29.25
N THR A 16 -76.24 13.97 28.52
CA THR A 16 -74.88 13.79 29.05
C THR A 16 -73.97 15.02 28.89
N ARG A 17 -74.36 16.02 28.09
CA ARG A 17 -73.63 17.31 27.88
C ARG A 17 -72.11 17.17 27.78
N LYS A 18 -71.64 16.26 26.93
CA LYS A 18 -70.21 15.91 26.83
C LYS A 18 -69.48 16.78 25.82
N LEU A 19 -68.37 17.37 26.25
CA LEU A 19 -67.42 18.04 25.37
C LEU A 19 -66.35 17.04 24.94
N THR A 20 -66.20 16.82 23.63
CA THR A 20 -65.23 15.87 23.08
C THR A 20 -64.25 16.59 22.16
N LEU A 21 -62.96 16.31 22.35
CA LEU A 21 -61.89 16.75 21.47
C LEU A 21 -61.50 15.60 20.53
N GLY A 22 -61.72 15.80 19.24
CA GLY A 22 -61.24 14.94 18.17
C GLY A 22 -59.84 15.34 17.69
N PRO A 23 -58.96 14.36 17.39
CA PRO A 23 -57.66 14.65 16.78
C PRO A 23 -57.84 15.15 15.35
N GLY A 24 -57.16 16.25 15.00
CA GLY A 24 -57.02 16.74 13.63
C GLY A 24 -55.64 16.42 13.06
N GLU A 25 -55.22 17.20 12.05
CA GLU A 25 -53.85 17.12 11.50
C GLU A 25 -52.79 17.70 12.46
N GLY A 26 -53.24 18.44 13.48
CA GLY A 26 -52.42 19.06 14.50
C GLY A 26 -52.06 18.16 15.67
N VAL A 27 -50.98 18.50 16.37
CA VAL A 27 -50.61 17.83 17.63
C VAL A 27 -51.32 18.54 18.79
N CYS A 28 -52.16 17.80 19.51
CA CYS A 28 -52.86 18.29 20.70
C CYS A 28 -52.48 17.46 21.94
N PHE A 29 -52.47 18.10 23.10
CA PHE A 29 -52.28 17.42 24.38
C PHE A 29 -53.36 17.82 25.37
N VAL A 30 -53.87 16.85 26.14
CA VAL A 30 -54.78 17.08 27.27
C VAL A 30 -54.06 16.60 28.53
N ASN A 31 -53.86 17.49 29.50
CA ASN A 31 -53.12 17.23 30.76
C ASN A 31 -51.74 16.58 30.52
N GLY A 32 -51.04 17.02 29.48
CA GLY A 32 -49.73 16.50 29.08
C GLY A 32 -49.74 15.20 28.26
N LYS A 33 -50.91 14.60 28.02
CA LYS A 33 -51.05 13.39 27.20
C LYS A 33 -51.44 13.75 25.77
N LYS A 34 -50.71 13.23 24.79
CA LYS A 34 -51.01 13.46 23.37
C LYS A 34 -52.34 12.82 23.00
N VAL A 35 -53.20 13.58 22.33
CA VAL A 35 -54.52 13.13 21.85
C VAL A 35 -54.33 12.42 20.51
N VAL A 36 -54.66 11.13 20.47
CA VAL A 36 -54.57 10.27 19.26
C VAL A 36 -55.93 9.70 18.87
N LEU A 37 -56.87 9.65 19.81
CA LEU A 37 -58.26 9.26 19.64
C LEU A 37 -59.15 10.36 20.25
N PRO A 38 -60.46 10.43 19.92
CA PRO A 38 -61.36 11.36 20.57
C PRO A 38 -61.36 11.21 22.09
N VAL A 39 -61.21 12.32 22.82
CA VAL A 39 -61.15 12.36 24.30
C VAL A 39 -62.22 13.31 24.84
N GLU A 40 -62.93 12.87 25.88
CA GLU A 40 -63.86 13.70 26.64
C GLU A 40 -63.08 14.74 27.48
N LEU A 41 -63.39 16.02 27.30
CA LEU A 41 -62.80 17.14 28.03
C LEU A 41 -63.61 17.43 29.29
N LYS A 42 -62.93 17.57 30.42
CA LYS A 42 -63.51 17.89 31.73
C LYS A 42 -63.17 19.31 32.17
N HIS A 43 -63.94 19.82 33.14
CA HIS A 43 -63.64 21.06 33.82
C HIS A 43 -62.20 21.04 34.39
N ASN A 44 -61.45 22.13 34.17
CA ASN A 44 -60.04 22.32 34.50
C ASN A 44 -59.02 21.47 33.73
N ASP A 45 -59.42 20.74 32.68
CA ASP A 45 -58.44 20.07 31.82
C ASP A 45 -57.55 21.11 31.12
N ARG A 46 -56.24 20.85 31.14
CA ARG A 46 -55.22 21.65 30.44
C ARG A 46 -55.11 21.16 28.99
N LEU A 47 -55.62 21.95 28.07
CA LEU A 47 -55.52 21.70 26.63
C LEU A 47 -54.33 22.45 26.05
N VAL A 48 -53.43 21.74 25.37
CA VAL A 48 -52.30 22.33 24.64
C VAL A 48 -52.48 22.05 23.16
N LEU A 49 -52.55 23.11 22.35
CA LEU A 49 -52.60 23.01 20.90
C LEU A 49 -51.21 23.34 20.32
N GLY A 50 -50.69 22.44 19.50
CA GLY A 50 -49.33 22.49 18.98
C GLY A 50 -48.29 22.39 20.09
N LEU A 51 -47.44 23.42 20.20
CA LEU A 51 -46.34 23.49 21.18
C LEU A 51 -46.33 24.81 21.98
N SER A 52 -47.31 25.69 21.76
CA SER A 52 -47.25 27.07 22.26
C SER A 52 -48.57 27.60 22.82
N GLN A 53 -49.71 27.04 22.44
CA GLN A 53 -51.02 27.53 22.89
C GLN A 53 -51.53 26.64 24.01
N VAL A 54 -51.79 27.24 25.18
CA VAL A 54 -52.27 26.53 26.37
C VAL A 54 -53.59 27.13 26.80
N PHE A 55 -54.62 26.29 26.91
CA PHE A 55 -55.97 26.63 27.31
C PHE A 55 -56.38 25.80 28.53
N HIS A 56 -57.34 26.31 29.29
CA HIS A 56 -58.02 25.56 30.34
C HIS A 56 -59.48 25.39 29.95
N VAL A 57 -59.98 24.15 30.03
CA VAL A 57 -61.38 23.85 29.77
C VAL A 57 -62.21 24.33 30.97
N PHE A 58 -63.17 25.20 30.71
CA PHE A 58 -64.05 25.73 31.75
C PHE A 58 -65.50 25.33 31.46
N ASP A 59 -66.01 24.39 32.25
CA ASP A 59 -67.44 24.13 32.34
C ASP A 59 -68.07 24.96 33.48
N PRO A 60 -68.94 25.95 33.19
CA PRO A 60 -69.56 26.78 34.21
C PRO A 60 -70.51 26.01 35.13
N GLN A 61 -71.15 24.92 34.68
CA GLN A 61 -72.09 24.18 35.51
C GLN A 61 -71.36 23.33 36.55
N VAL A 62 -70.28 22.66 36.14
CA VAL A 62 -69.39 21.94 37.06
C VAL A 62 -68.70 22.93 38.00
N ALA A 63 -68.24 24.08 37.50
CA ALA A 63 -67.64 25.12 38.33
C ALA A 63 -68.60 25.65 39.41
N MET A 64 -69.89 25.80 39.09
CA MET A 64 -70.90 26.23 40.07
C MET A 64 -71.20 25.14 41.10
N LEU A 65 -71.13 23.86 40.72
CA LEU A 65 -71.24 22.72 41.65
C LEU A 65 -70.02 22.61 42.58
N GLU A 66 -68.81 22.72 42.03
CA GLU A 66 -67.54 22.53 42.76
C GLU A 66 -67.20 23.73 43.66
N ASN A 67 -67.49 24.96 43.23
CA ASN A 67 -67.32 26.17 44.07
C ASN A 67 -68.34 26.27 45.22
N GLY A 68 -69.30 25.33 45.29
CA GLY A 68 -70.20 25.16 46.44
C GLY A 68 -69.55 24.53 47.67
N GLY A 69 -68.30 24.03 47.61
CA GLY A 69 -67.71 23.35 48.79
C GLY A 69 -66.23 22.95 48.79
N GLY A 70 -65.37 23.39 47.87
CA GLY A 70 -63.95 22.99 47.84
C GLY A 70 -62.96 24.13 48.04
N GLU A 71 -62.06 24.00 49.02
CA GLU A 71 -60.93 24.93 49.25
C GLU A 71 -60.13 25.17 47.96
N LYS A 72 -59.94 26.45 47.60
CA LYS A 72 -59.02 26.84 46.53
C LYS A 72 -57.62 26.36 46.91
N LYS A 73 -57.08 25.34 46.24
CA LYS A 73 -55.64 25.03 46.29
C LYS A 73 -54.88 26.25 45.79
N ILE A 74 -54.31 27.01 46.71
CA ILE A 74 -53.38 28.10 46.41
C ILE A 74 -52.18 27.45 45.72
N ILE A 75 -51.93 27.83 44.46
CA ILE A 75 -50.78 27.37 43.70
C ILE A 75 -49.54 27.95 44.38
N ASP A 76 -48.66 27.08 44.86
CA ASP A 76 -47.35 27.47 45.38
C ASP A 76 -46.40 27.77 44.21
N TRP A 77 -46.28 29.06 43.91
CA TRP A 77 -45.46 29.56 42.82
C TRP A 77 -43.97 29.33 43.03
N GLU A 78 -43.52 29.17 44.28
CA GLU A 78 -42.12 28.96 44.61
C GLU A 78 -41.70 27.55 44.20
N MET A 79 -42.50 26.54 44.58
CA MET A 79 -42.30 25.15 44.18
C MET A 79 -42.36 24.98 42.65
N ALA A 80 -43.33 25.61 41.98
CA ALA A 80 -43.42 25.56 40.52
C ALA A 80 -42.20 26.19 39.84
N HIS A 81 -41.61 27.25 40.42
CA HIS A 81 -40.41 27.89 39.89
C HIS A 81 -39.17 27.00 40.06
N GLU A 82 -39.02 26.33 41.21
CA GLU A 82 -37.93 25.39 41.46
C GLU A 82 -37.96 24.19 40.51
N GLU A 83 -39.14 23.61 40.28
CA GLU A 83 -39.31 22.49 39.33
C GLU A 83 -38.93 22.89 37.90
N VAL A 84 -39.36 24.08 37.45
CA VAL A 84 -39.00 24.60 36.13
C VAL A 84 -37.49 24.83 36.03
N LYS A 85 -36.86 25.38 37.07
CA LYS A 85 -35.42 25.62 37.11
C LYS A 85 -34.62 24.32 37.07
N ALA A 86 -35.04 23.30 37.82
CA ALA A 86 -34.43 21.98 37.80
C ALA A 86 -34.54 21.33 36.41
N GLY A 87 -35.72 21.35 35.80
CA GLY A 87 -35.91 20.82 34.44
C GLY A 87 -35.12 21.58 33.36
N LEU A 88 -34.94 22.89 33.54
CA LEU A 88 -34.10 23.69 32.64
C LEU A 88 -32.62 23.30 32.76
N GLN A 89 -32.14 23.06 33.99
CA GLN A 89 -30.77 22.65 34.23
C GLN A 89 -30.47 21.27 33.60
N ASP A 90 -31.38 20.31 33.75
CA ASP A 90 -31.24 18.98 33.13
C ASP A 90 -31.16 19.07 31.60
N MET A 91 -31.96 19.97 31.00
CA MET A 91 -31.93 20.21 29.56
C MET A 91 -30.62 20.86 29.10
N ILE A 92 -30.09 21.80 29.87
CA ILE A 92 -28.80 22.45 29.60
C ILE A 92 -27.68 21.42 29.68
N ASP A 93 -27.67 20.60 30.72
CA ASP A 93 -26.66 19.56 30.93
C ASP A 93 -26.71 18.48 29.84
N TYR A 94 -27.92 18.09 29.42
CA TYR A 94 -28.10 17.17 28.30
C TYR A 94 -27.51 17.74 27.01
N LYS A 95 -27.84 19.00 26.67
CA LYS A 95 -27.30 19.66 25.48
C LYS A 95 -25.78 19.81 25.54
N ALA A 96 -25.22 20.13 26.71
CA ALA A 96 -23.77 20.23 26.90
C ALA A 96 -23.08 18.87 26.69
N LYS A 97 -23.66 17.78 27.20
CA LYS A 97 -23.16 16.42 26.99
C LYS A 97 -23.22 16.01 25.52
N GLU A 98 -24.32 16.35 24.83
CA GLU A 98 -24.51 16.04 23.42
C GLU A 98 -23.54 16.80 22.52
N GLN A 99 -23.35 18.11 22.76
CA GLN A 99 -22.33 18.90 22.06
C GLN A 99 -20.92 18.36 22.30
N THR A 100 -20.59 17.98 23.53
CA THR A 100 -19.28 17.39 23.86
C THR A 100 -19.07 16.06 23.11
N LYS A 101 -20.11 15.24 22.99
CA LYS A 101 -20.07 13.99 22.21
C LYS A 101 -19.85 14.26 20.72
N HIS A 102 -20.53 15.26 20.16
CA HIS A 102 -20.33 15.70 18.78
C HIS A 102 -18.91 16.16 18.51
N ILE A 103 -18.35 17.02 19.37
CA ILE A 103 -16.97 17.52 19.25
C ILE A 103 -15.97 16.37 19.32
N LYS A 104 -16.14 15.42 20.25
CA LYS A 104 -15.28 14.23 20.36
C LYS A 104 -15.34 13.37 19.10
N ASN A 105 -16.53 13.13 18.57
CA ASN A 105 -16.71 12.35 17.34
C ASN A 105 -16.06 13.04 16.14
N GLU A 106 -16.22 14.36 16.02
CA GLU A 106 -15.61 15.15 14.95
C GLU A 106 -14.08 15.15 15.06
N ALA A 107 -13.53 15.30 16.26
CA ALA A 107 -12.09 15.22 16.51
C ALA A 107 -11.53 13.83 16.14
N ASN A 108 -12.23 12.76 16.49
CA ASN A 108 -11.85 11.39 16.11
C ASN A 108 -11.88 11.18 14.60
N PHE A 109 -12.90 11.71 13.90
CA PHE A 109 -13.00 11.64 12.45
C PHE A 109 -11.86 12.42 11.78
N ARG A 110 -11.57 13.64 12.25
CA ARG A 110 -10.43 14.44 11.77
C ARG A 110 -9.11 13.71 11.94
N LEU A 111 -8.90 13.06 13.08
CA LEU A 111 -7.69 12.27 13.34
C LEU A 111 -7.58 11.06 12.39
N GLN A 112 -8.68 10.37 12.09
CA GLN A 112 -8.67 9.26 11.13
C GLN A 112 -8.32 9.73 9.71
N VAL A 113 -8.89 10.86 9.27
CA VAL A 113 -8.58 11.44 7.95
C VAL A 113 -7.10 11.83 7.88
N GLU A 114 -6.55 12.45 8.92
CA GLU A 114 -5.14 12.85 8.95
C GLU A 114 -4.20 11.63 8.95
N LYS A 115 -4.53 10.57 9.70
CA LYS A 115 -3.80 9.29 9.64
C LYS A 115 -3.82 8.66 8.25
N LEU A 116 -4.97 8.62 7.59
CA LEU A 116 -5.07 8.09 6.23
C LEU A 116 -4.25 8.92 5.23
N ARG A 117 -4.28 10.25 5.34
CA ARG A 117 -3.43 11.13 4.52
C ARG A 117 -1.94 10.89 4.76
N ARG A 118 -1.54 10.73 6.02
CA ARG A 118 -0.16 10.44 6.39
C ARG A 118 0.30 9.11 5.83
N ASN A 119 -0.51 8.06 5.97
CA ASN A 119 -0.21 6.73 5.43
C ASN A 119 -0.10 6.76 3.90
N HIS A 120 -1.02 7.45 3.21
CA HIS A 120 -0.94 7.61 1.77
C HIS A 120 0.34 8.34 1.34
N ALA A 121 0.71 9.41 2.04
CA ALA A 121 1.95 10.14 1.76
C ALA A 121 3.19 9.26 1.99
N GLN A 122 3.23 8.47 3.07
CA GLN A 122 4.31 7.53 3.35
C GLN A 122 4.43 6.45 2.27
N ASN A 123 3.33 5.81 1.87
CA ASN A 123 3.34 4.81 0.81
C ASN A 123 3.80 5.41 -0.52
N SER A 124 3.43 6.66 -0.81
CA SER A 124 3.86 7.36 -2.02
C SER A 124 5.37 7.61 -2.00
N ILE A 125 5.92 8.05 -0.85
CA ILE A 125 7.36 8.25 -0.67
C ILE A 125 8.11 6.93 -0.83
N GLU A 126 7.68 5.86 -0.17
CA GLU A 126 8.31 4.54 -0.26
C GLU A 126 8.32 4.00 -1.69
N THR A 127 7.22 4.20 -2.43
CA THR A 127 7.14 3.82 -3.86
C THR A 127 8.15 4.60 -4.70
N LEU A 128 8.25 5.92 -4.47
CA LEU A 128 9.21 6.77 -5.18
C LEU A 128 10.66 6.43 -4.83
N GLU A 129 10.94 6.10 -3.57
CA GLU A 129 12.26 5.66 -3.12
C GLU A 129 12.66 4.35 -3.79
N SER A 130 11.75 3.37 -3.85
CA SER A 130 11.98 2.10 -4.55
C SER A 130 12.24 2.29 -6.06
N GLN A 131 11.48 3.17 -6.71
CA GLN A 131 11.71 3.51 -8.11
C GLN A 131 13.07 4.19 -8.31
N LEU A 132 13.46 5.09 -7.41
CA LEU A 132 14.74 5.77 -7.47
C LEU A 132 15.93 4.83 -7.27
N THR A 133 15.81 3.87 -6.33
CA THR A 133 16.85 2.84 -6.14
C THR A 133 16.96 1.94 -7.37
N GLY A 134 15.83 1.46 -7.91
CA GLY A 134 15.83 0.65 -9.12
C GLY A 134 16.48 1.38 -10.31
N ALA A 135 16.12 2.65 -10.53
CA ALA A 135 16.71 3.45 -11.59
C ALA A 135 18.22 3.70 -11.40
N LYS A 136 18.69 3.84 -10.14
CA LYS A 136 20.13 3.97 -9.85
C LYS A 136 20.88 2.68 -10.16
N ASP A 137 20.32 1.53 -9.76
CA ASP A 137 20.93 0.23 -10.01
C ASP A 137 20.99 -0.07 -11.53
N GLU A 138 19.92 0.27 -12.27
CA GLU A 138 19.90 0.18 -13.74
C GLU A 138 20.94 1.10 -14.39
N ALA A 139 21.08 2.34 -13.91
CA ALA A 139 22.08 3.27 -14.41
C ALA A 139 23.51 2.77 -14.11
N GLU A 140 23.75 2.19 -12.94
CA GLU A 140 25.04 1.60 -12.58
C GLU A 140 25.35 0.36 -13.42
N ALA A 141 24.39 -0.55 -13.60
CA ALA A 141 24.53 -1.71 -14.48
C ALA A 141 24.87 -1.28 -15.90
N THR A 142 24.19 -0.25 -16.42
CA THR A 142 24.46 0.30 -17.75
C THR A 142 25.87 0.89 -17.84
N ARG A 143 26.35 1.57 -16.80
CA ARG A 143 27.71 2.10 -16.73
C ARG A 143 28.75 0.99 -16.76
N LEU A 144 28.55 -0.06 -15.96
CA LEU A 144 29.44 -1.23 -15.89
C LEU A 144 29.48 -1.99 -17.22
N ILE A 145 28.33 -2.18 -17.87
CA ILE A 145 28.25 -2.79 -19.21
C ILE A 145 29.06 -1.96 -20.21
N ARG A 146 28.89 -0.63 -20.23
CA ARG A 146 29.64 0.24 -21.14
C ARG A 146 31.15 0.16 -20.92
N GLU A 147 31.59 0.14 -19.67
CA GLU A 147 33.01 0.01 -19.35
C GLU A 147 33.57 -1.36 -19.77
N ALA A 148 32.79 -2.43 -19.56
CA ALA A 148 33.17 -3.77 -20.00
C ALA A 148 33.25 -3.89 -21.53
N THR A 149 32.32 -3.28 -22.27
CA THR A 149 32.35 -3.28 -23.74
C THR A 149 33.53 -2.48 -24.28
N GLU A 150 33.86 -1.32 -23.69
CA GLU A 150 35.05 -0.55 -24.05
C GLU A 150 36.34 -1.33 -23.80
N ARG A 151 36.45 -2.03 -22.67
CA ARG A 151 37.60 -2.92 -22.39
C ARG A 151 37.70 -4.07 -23.38
N ALA A 152 36.57 -4.69 -23.73
CA ALA A 152 36.52 -5.78 -24.71
C ALA A 152 36.98 -5.30 -26.10
N GLN A 153 36.51 -4.14 -26.56
CA GLN A 153 36.94 -3.54 -27.83
C GLN A 153 38.45 -3.24 -27.85
N LYS A 154 38.99 -2.71 -26.75
CA LYS A 154 40.42 -2.45 -26.65
C LYS A 154 41.23 -3.75 -26.72
N ALA A 155 40.79 -4.79 -26.02
CA ALA A 155 41.43 -6.10 -26.06
C ALA A 155 41.37 -6.73 -27.47
N GLU A 156 40.27 -6.52 -28.20
CA GLU A 156 40.12 -6.98 -29.59
C GLU A 156 41.11 -6.28 -30.53
N GLU A 157 41.28 -4.95 -30.41
CA GLU A 157 42.25 -4.22 -31.23
C GLU A 157 43.70 -4.60 -30.87
N GLU A 158 44.00 -4.84 -29.58
CA GLU A 158 45.29 -5.39 -29.16
C GLU A 158 45.55 -6.79 -29.74
N LEU A 159 44.55 -7.68 -29.71
CA LEU A 159 44.63 -9.01 -30.33
C LEU A 159 44.89 -8.92 -31.84
N LYS A 160 44.22 -8.01 -32.54
CA LYS A 160 44.42 -7.77 -33.96
C LYS A 160 45.84 -7.31 -34.28
N ILE A 161 46.41 -6.44 -33.45
CA ILE A 161 47.83 -6.03 -33.56
C ILE A 161 48.75 -7.23 -33.35
N VAL A 162 48.52 -8.04 -32.31
CA VAL A 162 49.33 -9.22 -32.00
C VAL A 162 49.24 -10.26 -33.12
N LEU A 163 48.05 -10.53 -33.65
CA LEU A 163 47.85 -11.42 -34.79
C LEU A 163 48.57 -10.91 -36.04
N GLY A 164 48.54 -9.60 -36.30
CA GLY A 164 49.29 -8.97 -37.37
C GLY A 164 50.81 -9.22 -37.25
N LYS A 165 51.37 -9.05 -36.04
CA LYS A 165 52.79 -9.35 -35.74
C LYS A 165 53.10 -10.84 -35.87
N LEU A 166 52.22 -11.72 -35.39
CA LEU A 166 52.41 -13.16 -35.53
C LEU A 166 52.48 -13.56 -37.01
N GLY A 167 51.64 -12.94 -37.85
CA GLY A 167 51.65 -13.12 -39.30
C GLY A 167 52.94 -12.68 -39.99
N SER A 168 53.63 -11.65 -39.50
CA SER A 168 54.95 -11.28 -40.02
C SER A 168 56.02 -12.28 -39.58
N VAL A 169 56.00 -12.69 -38.31
CA VAL A 169 56.95 -13.69 -37.78
C VAL A 169 56.82 -15.05 -38.48
N THR A 170 55.61 -15.49 -38.79
CA THR A 170 55.42 -16.73 -39.56
C THR A 170 55.97 -16.64 -40.98
N ARG A 171 55.81 -15.50 -41.66
CA ARG A 171 56.45 -15.27 -42.98
C ARG A 171 57.98 -15.31 -42.88
N GLU A 172 58.55 -14.63 -41.89
CA GLU A 172 60.00 -14.64 -41.64
C GLU A 172 60.52 -16.07 -41.37
N ARG A 173 59.80 -16.85 -40.57
CA ARG A 173 60.09 -18.26 -40.32
C ARG A 173 60.06 -19.07 -41.63
N ASP A 174 59.03 -18.90 -42.45
CA ASP A 174 58.86 -19.67 -43.68
C ASP A 174 59.95 -19.31 -44.72
N GLU A 175 60.35 -18.03 -44.80
CA GLU A 175 61.51 -17.60 -45.60
C GLU A 175 62.82 -18.20 -45.09
N ALA A 176 63.03 -18.24 -43.76
CA ALA A 176 64.21 -18.84 -43.16
C ALA A 176 64.28 -20.35 -43.43
N LEU A 177 63.15 -21.06 -43.35
CA LEU A 177 63.07 -22.48 -43.70
C LEU A 177 63.44 -22.70 -45.18
N LYS A 178 62.92 -21.87 -46.09
CA LYS A 178 63.28 -21.94 -47.52
C LYS A 178 64.78 -21.74 -47.76
N LYS A 179 65.40 -20.76 -47.09
CA LYS A 179 66.86 -20.56 -47.13
C LYS A 179 67.62 -21.76 -46.57
N LEU A 180 67.11 -22.40 -45.51
CA LEU A 180 67.71 -23.60 -44.92
C LEU A 180 67.69 -24.78 -45.90
N ASP A 181 66.59 -24.96 -46.64
CA ASP A 181 66.46 -25.98 -47.68
C ASP A 181 67.44 -25.74 -48.83
N GLU A 182 67.60 -24.47 -49.27
CA GLU A 182 68.59 -24.08 -50.29
C GLU A 182 70.02 -24.39 -49.83
N ILE A 183 70.38 -24.02 -48.59
CA ILE A 183 71.70 -24.33 -48.00
C ILE A 183 71.92 -25.84 -47.93
N SER A 184 70.90 -26.59 -47.51
CA SER A 184 70.96 -28.05 -47.41
C SER A 184 71.18 -28.70 -48.79
N ALA A 185 70.50 -28.20 -49.83
CA ALA A 185 70.68 -28.64 -51.21
C ALA A 185 72.08 -28.33 -51.75
N LEU A 186 72.61 -27.13 -51.50
CA LEU A 186 73.98 -26.75 -51.87
C LEU A 186 75.02 -27.65 -51.18
N LYS A 187 74.84 -27.92 -49.89
CA LYS A 187 75.73 -28.80 -49.12
C LYS A 187 75.70 -30.24 -49.65
N ALA A 188 74.53 -30.74 -50.02
CA ALA A 188 74.38 -32.05 -50.67
C ALA A 188 75.07 -32.09 -52.05
N GLN A 189 75.00 -31.02 -52.85
CA GLN A 189 75.76 -30.90 -54.10
C GLN A 189 77.28 -30.91 -53.86
N GLN A 190 77.77 -30.16 -52.89
CA GLN A 190 79.20 -30.14 -52.54
C GLN A 190 79.70 -31.51 -52.07
N LEU A 191 78.91 -32.24 -51.28
CA LEU A 191 79.19 -33.62 -50.88
C LEU A 191 79.25 -34.55 -52.11
N LYS A 192 78.28 -34.47 -53.03
CA LYS A 192 78.33 -35.23 -54.29
C LYS A 192 79.54 -34.88 -55.15
N ALA A 193 79.97 -33.61 -55.16
CA ALA A 193 81.18 -33.17 -55.86
C ALA A 193 82.46 -33.72 -55.21
N ARG A 194 82.54 -33.79 -53.89
CA ARG A 194 83.65 -34.45 -53.17
C ARG A 194 83.72 -35.94 -53.44
N TYR A 195 82.59 -36.64 -53.50
CA TYR A 195 82.56 -38.07 -53.83
C TYR A 195 82.88 -38.39 -55.30
N LYS A 196 82.77 -37.42 -56.23
CA LYS A 196 83.19 -37.57 -57.64
C LYS A 196 84.70 -37.38 -57.88
N GLY A 197 85.45 -36.86 -56.90
CA GLY A 197 86.90 -36.61 -57.01
C GLY A 197 87.81 -37.60 -56.27
N GLY A 198 87.26 -38.63 -55.63
CA GLY A 198 88.02 -39.59 -54.82
C GLY A 198 87.73 -41.03 -55.22
N SER A 199 88.41 -41.52 -56.25
CA SER A 199 88.52 -42.95 -56.57
C SER A 199 89.73 -43.54 -55.85
N LEU A 200 89.55 -44.01 -54.62
CA LEU A 200 90.34 -45.05 -53.92
C LEU A 200 89.37 -45.61 -52.87
N GLY A 201 88.90 -46.86 -52.92
CA GLY A 201 89.70 -48.06 -52.75
C GLY A 201 89.80 -48.40 -51.25
N GLY A 202 89.05 -49.39 -50.76
CA GLY A 202 89.35 -50.03 -49.47
C GLY A 202 88.18 -50.38 -48.54
N GLN A 203 87.74 -51.65 -48.63
CA GLN A 203 87.51 -52.62 -47.53
C GLN A 203 86.62 -52.29 -46.31
N ASN A 204 85.60 -53.16 -46.14
CA ASN A 204 84.92 -53.60 -44.90
C ASN A 204 85.94 -54.06 -43.82
N PRO A 205 85.65 -54.01 -42.48
CA PRO A 205 84.62 -54.88 -41.86
C PRO A 205 83.98 -54.43 -40.51
N ALA A 206 83.09 -55.30 -40.00
CA ALA A 206 82.68 -55.56 -38.60
C ALA A 206 81.75 -54.52 -37.91
N LYS A 207 80.48 -54.85 -37.64
CA LYS A 207 79.98 -55.63 -36.49
C LYS A 207 80.61 -55.22 -35.15
N GLN A 208 79.87 -54.47 -34.33
CA GLN A 208 79.92 -54.59 -32.87
C GLN A 208 78.59 -54.13 -32.24
N ASP A 209 78.20 -54.91 -31.24
CA ASP A 209 76.91 -54.96 -30.57
C ASP A 209 76.72 -53.91 -29.46
N SER A 210 75.47 -53.43 -29.32
CA SER A 210 74.74 -53.18 -28.05
C SER A 210 75.28 -52.13 -27.05
N PRO A 211 74.62 -51.84 -25.91
CA PRO A 211 73.19 -51.69 -25.56
C PRO A 211 72.91 -50.26 -25.02
N TYR A 212 71.65 -49.84 -24.88
CA TYR A 212 71.12 -49.22 -23.64
C TYR A 212 69.64 -48.85 -23.85
N GLN A 213 68.79 -49.71 -23.30
CA GLN A 213 67.44 -49.37 -22.87
C GLN A 213 67.51 -48.67 -21.50
N ALA A 214 66.63 -47.68 -21.29
CA ALA A 214 65.93 -47.28 -20.05
C ALA A 214 65.63 -45.77 -20.14
N ARG A 215 64.38 -45.27 -20.25
CA ARG A 215 63.32 -45.08 -19.22
C ARG A 215 63.83 -44.37 -17.94
N PRO A 216 62.96 -43.79 -17.08
CA PRO A 216 61.75 -42.95 -17.27
C PRO A 216 61.77 -41.71 -16.32
N SER A 217 60.81 -40.77 -16.39
CA SER A 217 60.36 -39.89 -15.26
C SER A 217 59.38 -38.83 -15.80
N THR A 218 58.09 -38.78 -15.49
CA THR A 218 57.30 -38.57 -14.23
C THR A 218 56.74 -37.15 -14.15
N GLY A 219 55.46 -37.06 -13.77
CA GLY A 219 54.74 -35.86 -13.30
C GLY A 219 53.76 -35.33 -14.34
N GLY A 220 52.45 -35.59 -14.29
CA GLY A 220 51.53 -35.34 -13.17
C GLY A 220 50.88 -33.95 -13.41
N ALA A 221 49.58 -33.73 -13.53
CA ALA A 221 48.44 -34.46 -13.01
C ALA A 221 47.19 -34.23 -13.89
N ARG A 222 46.38 -35.27 -14.06
CA ARG A 222 44.92 -35.13 -14.21
C ARG A 222 44.34 -35.41 -12.83
N VAL A 223 43.65 -34.43 -12.26
CA VAL A 223 42.67 -34.66 -11.20
C VAL A 223 41.29 -34.42 -11.81
N SER A 224 40.55 -35.52 -11.85
CA SER A 224 39.11 -35.59 -11.97
C SER A 224 38.48 -35.15 -10.65
N THR A 225 37.42 -34.34 -10.69
CA THR A 225 36.17 -34.52 -9.93
C THR A 225 35.22 -33.38 -10.29
N GLY A 226 34.26 -33.67 -11.17
CA GLY A 226 33.03 -32.90 -11.27
C GLY A 226 31.93 -33.65 -10.51
N ASP A 227 31.92 -33.51 -9.19
CA ASP A 227 30.69 -33.56 -8.38
C ASP A 227 30.06 -32.16 -8.50
N GLY A 228 28.76 -31.97 -8.68
CA GLY A 228 27.69 -32.61 -7.93
C GLY A 228 27.07 -31.55 -7.03
N SER A 229 25.91 -31.03 -7.46
CA SER A 229 24.78 -30.56 -6.65
C SER A 229 24.99 -29.59 -5.46
N GLY A 230 24.34 -28.42 -5.57
CA GLY A 230 23.38 -27.98 -4.55
C GLY A 230 23.80 -26.88 -3.56
N ALA A 231 23.15 -25.71 -3.67
CA ALA A 231 22.72 -24.82 -2.57
C ALA A 231 21.95 -23.64 -3.21
N CYS A 232 20.64 -23.49 -3.02
CA CYS A 232 19.97 -22.83 -1.88
C CYS A 232 20.49 -21.41 -1.58
N THR A 233 19.64 -20.41 -1.86
CA THR A 233 19.57 -19.09 -1.21
C THR A 233 18.07 -18.81 -1.04
N LEU A 234 17.60 -18.84 0.21
CA LEU A 234 17.30 -17.73 1.13
C LEU A 234 15.86 -17.25 0.99
#